data_AF-A0A1Z5HC52-F1
#
_entry.id   AF-A0A1Z5HC52-F1
#
_cell.length_a   1.000
_cell.length_b   1.000
_cell.length_c   1.000
_cell.angle_alpha   90.00
_cell.angle_beta   90.00
_cell.angle_gamma   90.00
#
_symmetry.space_group_name_H-M   'P 1'
#
loop_
_entity.id
_entity.type
_entity.pdbx_description
1 polymer ?
#
loop_
_entity_poly.entity_id
_entity_poly.type
_entity_poly.pdbx_seq_one_letter_code
_entity_poly.pdbx_strand_id
1 'polypeptide(L)'
;MILPNESGFSFYNTSTYTLSTLGATDTRANLEDYISKFSSNVRVVFEEFDFFNTLVKLERAKLLYRIVNNFVVIDLHPNVVSDRVMSNVYEHLIRKFATSVNEKAGEFMTPRDVVRLATKLVLHEDEEIFMETGVIRSIYDPTCGTGGFLSDGIAQIKELSPTAKIVPFGQELDPETHALAMISMMIQGFETDKIKQGSTLSNDQLKTNKFHYGLANPPFGIKWGKDQDAVVKERADLGYAGRFGPGLPTIKDGSMLFLLHLVSKRELPENGGGRVGIVLSGSPLFNGKAGSGGSEIRRWLLEQDLVEAIIALPNDMFFNTGIGTYVWVLSNKKAVERKDKVQLINLSDVWSSMRKSEGKKRRYLKDEQIDDILREYDALTESEITKIFDTKDFGYRRIDIKRPLRAKLTITEEGITSLDEQNAFSKLKEEQQNVWKSFLTSELGDKDYYWAEEIVKEKSNTSNFGKATKAIATAIVNTFIVTDPELEVVLDKKGQVIPDTNLNDQEIVPLKQDIEDYFNEEVLPHVPDAFIDYSKRDEKDGKTGVVGYEINFNRYFYKYTPPRSLHDIDADLKASEARIPAMLAEVAE
;
A
#
# COMPACT_ATOMS: atom_id res chain seq x y z
N MET A 1 -25.40 24.15 28.68
CA MET A 1 -25.91 22.78 28.48
C MET A 1 -27.43 22.69 28.42
N ILE A 2 -28.22 23.77 28.52
CA ILE A 2 -29.68 23.66 28.49
C ILE A 2 -30.18 23.25 27.09
N LEU A 3 -29.77 23.97 26.03
CA LEU A 3 -30.35 23.76 24.68
C LEU A 3 -30.14 22.37 24.05
N PRO A 4 -28.96 21.70 24.15
CA PRO A 4 -28.82 20.31 23.67
C PRO A 4 -29.67 19.30 24.45
N ASN A 5 -29.83 19.51 25.76
CA ASN A 5 -30.67 18.64 26.59
C ASN A 5 -32.16 18.80 26.21
N GLU A 6 -32.60 20.04 25.94
CA GLU A 6 -33.97 20.32 25.48
C GLU A 6 -34.24 19.82 24.05
N SER A 7 -33.25 19.91 23.15
CA SER A 7 -33.42 19.42 21.77
C SER A 7 -33.41 17.89 21.69
N GLY A 8 -32.78 17.21 22.65
CA GLY A 8 -32.54 15.77 22.59
C GLY A 8 -31.45 15.35 21.60
N PHE A 9 -30.71 16.31 21.04
CA PHE A 9 -29.65 16.10 20.06
C PHE A 9 -28.34 16.80 20.48
N SER A 10 -27.23 16.41 19.87
CA SER A 10 -25.94 17.07 20.04
C SER A 10 -25.89 18.48 19.40
N PHE A 11 -26.98 18.95 18.81
CA PHE A 11 -27.11 20.25 18.16
C PHE A 11 -28.46 20.93 18.45
N TYR A 12 -28.56 22.22 18.14
CA TYR A 12 -29.77 23.02 18.27
C TYR A 12 -29.79 24.16 17.24
N ASN A 13 -30.96 24.76 17.01
CA ASN A 13 -31.13 25.99 16.23
C ASN A 13 -32.02 26.97 16.98
N THR A 14 -31.59 28.24 17.11
CA THR A 14 -32.35 29.30 17.78
C THR A 14 -33.06 30.25 16.80
N SER A 15 -33.12 29.92 15.52
CA SER A 15 -33.85 30.69 14.52
C SER A 15 -35.35 30.58 14.73
N THR A 16 -36.06 31.66 14.43
CA THR A 16 -37.52 31.68 14.34
C THR A 16 -38.01 31.12 13.01
N TYR A 17 -37.11 30.88 12.05
CA TYR A 17 -37.41 30.22 10.80
C TYR A 17 -37.23 28.71 10.93
N THR A 18 -38.05 27.97 10.19
CA THR A 18 -37.97 26.53 9.95
C THR A 18 -37.88 26.29 8.46
N LEU A 19 -37.50 25.07 8.03
CA LEU A 19 -37.43 24.72 6.61
C LEU A 19 -38.72 25.13 5.87
N SER A 20 -39.89 24.93 6.48
CA SER A 20 -41.20 25.25 5.89
C SER A 20 -41.52 26.75 5.78
N THR A 21 -40.80 27.62 6.50
CA THR A 21 -41.05 29.08 6.50
C THR A 21 -40.00 29.87 5.72
N LEU A 22 -38.95 29.23 5.21
CA LEU A 22 -37.83 29.93 4.54
C LEU A 22 -38.27 30.72 3.30
N GLY A 23 -39.25 30.22 2.54
CA GLY A 23 -39.75 30.85 1.33
C GLY A 23 -40.79 31.96 1.54
N ALA A 24 -41.17 32.28 2.78
CA ALA A 24 -42.31 33.17 3.06
C ALA A 24 -42.02 34.65 2.72
N THR A 25 -40.76 35.07 2.79
CA THR A 25 -40.32 36.46 2.54
C THR A 25 -39.00 36.46 1.77
N ASP A 26 -38.00 37.23 2.20
CA ASP A 26 -36.67 37.22 1.60
C ASP A 26 -35.99 35.87 1.88
N THR A 27 -36.03 34.98 0.88
CA THR A 27 -35.54 33.61 1.02
C THR A 27 -34.06 33.54 1.38
N ARG A 28 -33.25 34.49 0.89
CA ARG A 28 -31.82 34.50 1.20
C ARG A 28 -31.61 34.92 2.65
N ALA A 29 -32.17 36.05 3.06
CA ALA A 29 -32.01 36.54 4.42
C ALA A 29 -32.55 35.54 5.46
N ASN A 30 -33.70 34.91 5.17
CA ASN A 30 -34.28 33.87 6.04
C ASN A 30 -33.35 32.66 6.19
N LEU A 31 -32.72 32.22 5.10
CA LEU A 31 -31.82 31.07 5.10
C LEU A 31 -30.48 31.38 5.78
N GLU A 32 -29.95 32.59 5.59
CA GLU A 32 -28.76 33.07 6.31
C GLU A 32 -29.02 33.16 7.83
N ASP A 33 -30.19 33.65 8.25
CA ASP A 33 -30.61 33.64 9.67
C ASP A 33 -30.74 32.21 10.21
N TYR A 34 -31.42 31.34 9.47
CA TYR A 34 -31.61 29.93 9.85
C TYR A 34 -30.27 29.21 10.05
N ILE A 35 -29.30 29.43 9.16
CA ILE A 35 -27.99 28.80 9.22
C ILE A 35 -27.13 29.37 10.36
N SER A 36 -27.08 30.69 10.49
CA SER A 36 -26.21 31.36 11.48
C SER A 36 -26.57 31.07 12.94
N LYS A 37 -27.82 30.66 13.18
CA LYS A 37 -28.38 30.32 14.50
C LYS A 37 -28.34 28.84 14.86
N PHE A 38 -27.78 27.99 14.00
CA PHE A 38 -27.38 26.64 14.43
C PHE A 38 -26.22 26.68 15.44
N SER A 39 -26.12 25.65 16.26
CA SER A 39 -24.97 25.41 17.14
C SER A 39 -23.66 25.27 16.34
N SER A 40 -22.52 25.55 16.98
CA SER A 40 -21.22 25.66 16.30
C SER A 40 -20.83 24.42 15.51
N ASN A 41 -21.13 23.22 16.03
CA ASN A 41 -20.87 21.95 15.33
C ASN A 41 -21.58 21.86 13.98
N VAL A 42 -22.83 22.30 13.88
CA VAL A 42 -23.58 22.30 12.61
C VAL A 42 -23.10 23.43 11.70
N ARG A 43 -22.68 24.58 12.25
CA ARG A 43 -22.16 25.68 11.41
C ARG A 43 -20.88 25.31 10.67
N VAL A 44 -19.99 24.51 11.29
CA VAL A 44 -18.79 23.99 10.61
C VAL A 44 -19.16 23.26 9.31
N VAL A 45 -20.23 22.46 9.32
CA VAL A 45 -20.71 21.76 8.10
C VAL A 45 -21.01 22.77 6.99
N PHE A 46 -21.77 23.83 7.28
CA PHE A 46 -22.12 24.85 6.28
C PHE A 46 -20.91 25.68 5.81
N GLU A 47 -19.94 25.91 6.69
CA GLU A 47 -18.69 26.59 6.37
C GLU A 47 -17.82 25.75 5.43
N GLU A 48 -17.65 24.46 5.70
CA GLU A 48 -16.87 23.53 4.87
C GLU A 48 -17.47 23.33 3.47
N PHE A 49 -18.79 23.46 3.33
CA PHE A 49 -19.48 23.46 2.03
C PHE A 49 -19.51 24.83 1.31
N ASP A 50 -18.89 25.86 1.87
CA ASP A 50 -18.94 27.23 1.34
C ASP A 50 -20.39 27.71 1.05
N PHE A 51 -21.31 27.34 1.95
CA PHE A 51 -22.74 27.38 1.65
C PHE A 51 -23.26 28.80 1.41
N PHE A 52 -22.76 29.80 2.15
CA PHE A 52 -23.14 31.21 1.98
C PHE A 52 -22.81 31.74 0.58
N ASN A 53 -21.63 31.39 0.03
CA ASN A 53 -21.30 31.75 -1.35
C ASN A 53 -22.18 31.01 -2.35
N THR A 54 -22.57 29.76 -2.07
CA THR A 54 -23.55 29.03 -2.86
C THR A 54 -24.91 29.75 -2.87
N LEU A 55 -25.37 30.30 -1.74
CA LEU A 55 -26.59 31.12 -1.69
C LEU A 55 -26.50 32.36 -2.59
N VAL A 56 -25.39 33.08 -2.54
CA VAL A 56 -25.14 34.26 -3.40
C VAL A 56 -25.19 33.88 -4.88
N LYS A 57 -24.56 32.76 -5.26
CA LYS A 57 -24.56 32.27 -6.65
C LYS A 57 -25.99 31.91 -7.11
N LEU A 58 -26.74 31.17 -6.30
CA LEU A 58 -28.11 30.75 -6.61
C LEU A 58 -29.09 31.92 -6.68
N GLU A 59 -28.94 32.92 -5.81
CA GLU A 59 -29.76 34.14 -5.84
C GLU A 59 -29.50 34.95 -7.11
N ARG A 60 -28.23 35.19 -7.47
CA ARG A 60 -27.86 35.87 -8.72
C ARG A 60 -28.39 35.16 -9.95
N ALA A 61 -28.42 33.82 -9.93
CA ALA A 61 -29.00 32.99 -10.97
C ALA A 61 -30.54 32.94 -10.96
N LYS A 62 -31.20 33.58 -9.99
CA LYS A 62 -32.66 33.53 -9.76
C LYS A 62 -33.20 32.11 -9.56
N LEU A 63 -32.37 31.22 -8.98
CA LEU A 63 -32.71 29.82 -8.72
C LEU A 63 -32.99 29.53 -7.24
N LEU A 64 -32.49 30.37 -6.32
CA LEU A 64 -32.55 30.10 -4.87
C LEU A 64 -33.98 29.81 -4.37
N TYR A 65 -34.93 30.70 -4.65
CA TYR A 65 -36.33 30.52 -4.24
C TYR A 65 -36.93 29.20 -4.74
N ARG A 66 -36.68 28.85 -6.01
CA ARG A 66 -37.18 27.61 -6.61
C ARG A 66 -36.58 26.37 -5.93
N ILE A 67 -35.29 26.38 -5.66
CA ILE A 67 -34.60 25.26 -5.01
C ILE A 67 -35.12 25.09 -3.58
N VAL A 68 -35.23 26.16 -2.80
CA VAL A 68 -35.75 26.10 -1.43
C VAL A 68 -37.16 25.53 -1.41
N ASN A 69 -38.07 26.00 -2.28
CA ASN A 69 -39.43 25.48 -2.36
C ASN A 69 -39.52 24.01 -2.74
N ASN A 70 -38.58 23.50 -3.53
CA ASN A 70 -38.53 22.07 -3.82
C ASN A 70 -38.19 21.23 -2.59
N PHE A 71 -37.35 21.73 -1.67
CA PHE A 71 -37.01 21.04 -0.42
C PHE A 71 -38.07 21.22 0.67
N VAL A 72 -38.77 22.36 0.70
CA VAL A 72 -39.86 22.66 1.66
C VAL A 72 -40.95 21.57 1.65
N VAL A 73 -41.26 21.01 0.47
CA VAL A 73 -42.36 20.04 0.30
C VAL A 73 -41.96 18.60 0.54
N ILE A 74 -40.67 18.33 0.80
CA ILE A 74 -40.16 16.97 1.01
C ILE A 74 -39.94 16.76 2.50
N ASP A 75 -40.69 15.82 3.09
CA ASP A 75 -40.47 15.43 4.48
C ASP A 75 -39.24 14.50 4.56
N LEU A 76 -38.14 15.07 5.06
CA LEU A 76 -36.86 14.38 5.26
C LEU A 76 -36.62 14.03 6.73
N HIS A 77 -37.64 14.11 7.60
CA HIS A 77 -37.49 13.77 9.01
C HIS A 77 -37.07 12.29 9.17
N PRO A 78 -36.19 11.93 10.14
CA PRO A 78 -35.74 10.55 10.35
C PRO A 78 -36.87 9.50 10.52
N ASN A 79 -38.04 9.95 11.00
CA ASN A 79 -39.24 9.12 11.14
C ASN A 79 -39.90 8.74 9.79
N VAL A 80 -39.66 9.52 8.73
CA VAL A 80 -40.21 9.30 7.38
C VAL A 80 -39.14 8.72 6.47
N VAL A 81 -37.95 9.33 6.49
CA VAL A 81 -36.79 8.88 5.74
C VAL A 81 -35.74 8.42 6.73
N SER A 82 -35.63 7.10 6.91
CA SER A 82 -34.59 6.53 7.77
C SER A 82 -33.19 7.00 7.35
N ASP A 83 -32.27 7.07 8.30
CA ASP A 83 -30.86 7.43 8.07
C ASP A 83 -30.25 6.64 6.92
N ARG A 84 -30.54 5.33 6.85
CA ARG A 84 -30.04 4.46 5.78
C ARG A 84 -30.52 4.91 4.39
N VAL A 85 -31.79 5.30 4.27
CA VAL A 85 -32.33 5.82 3.00
C VAL A 85 -31.69 7.17 2.67
N MET A 86 -31.49 8.04 3.66
CA MET A 86 -30.82 9.32 3.45
C MET A 86 -29.37 9.13 2.97
N SER A 87 -28.60 8.25 3.60
CA SER A 87 -27.25 7.88 3.16
C SER A 87 -27.27 7.33 1.73
N ASN A 88 -28.19 6.41 1.40
CA ASN A 88 -28.33 5.88 0.03
C ASN A 88 -28.59 7.00 -1.00
N VAL A 89 -29.50 7.92 -0.69
CA VAL A 89 -29.82 9.05 -1.57
C VAL A 89 -28.59 9.92 -1.77
N TYR A 90 -27.88 10.23 -0.69
CA TYR A 90 -26.69 11.06 -0.74
C TYR A 90 -25.55 10.40 -1.54
N GLU A 91 -25.25 9.12 -1.27
CA GLU A 91 -24.30 8.31 -2.04
C GLU A 91 -24.69 8.26 -3.53
N HIS A 92 -25.97 8.10 -3.83
CA HIS A 92 -26.48 8.12 -5.20
C HIS A 92 -26.28 9.49 -5.87
N LEU A 93 -26.52 10.60 -5.14
CA LEU A 93 -26.29 11.96 -5.63
C LEU A 93 -24.81 12.19 -5.92
N ILE A 94 -23.89 11.85 -5.00
CA ILE A 94 -22.45 11.93 -5.24
C ILE A 94 -22.07 11.17 -6.51
N ARG A 95 -22.53 9.92 -6.64
CA ARG A 95 -22.22 9.09 -7.83
C ARG A 95 -22.72 9.75 -9.10
N LYS A 96 -23.96 10.25 -9.10
CA LYS A 96 -24.57 10.90 -10.25
C LYS A 96 -23.81 12.19 -10.63
N PHE A 97 -23.40 12.99 -9.65
CA PHE A 97 -22.65 14.22 -9.89
C PHE A 97 -21.22 13.95 -10.34
N ALA A 98 -20.49 13.04 -9.71
CA ALA A 98 -19.12 12.74 -10.13
C ALA A 98 -19.07 12.10 -11.53
N THR A 99 -20.08 11.27 -11.88
CA THR A 99 -20.24 10.78 -13.26
C THR A 99 -20.41 11.93 -14.26
N SER A 100 -21.01 13.05 -13.85
CA SER A 100 -21.20 14.24 -14.69
C SER A 100 -20.00 15.19 -14.73
N VAL A 101 -19.10 15.14 -13.73
CA VAL A 101 -17.93 16.04 -13.59
C VAL A 101 -16.61 15.34 -13.98
N ASN A 102 -16.66 14.07 -14.39
CA ASN A 102 -15.47 13.25 -14.70
C ASN A 102 -14.49 13.10 -13.51
N GLU A 103 -14.98 13.37 -12.29
CA GLU A 103 -14.30 13.07 -11.04
C GLU A 103 -14.68 11.68 -10.57
N LYS A 104 -13.78 11.03 -9.83
CA LYS A 104 -13.94 9.63 -9.44
C LYS A 104 -14.72 9.48 -8.13
N ALA A 105 -16.05 9.65 -8.16
CA ALA A 105 -16.94 9.52 -6.98
C ALA A 105 -16.60 8.35 -6.03
N GLY A 106 -16.27 7.18 -6.58
CA GLY A 106 -16.04 5.98 -5.78
C GLY A 106 -14.71 5.96 -5.01
N GLU A 107 -13.88 7.01 -5.06
CA GLU A 107 -12.63 7.08 -4.26
C GLU A 107 -12.96 7.33 -2.78
N PHE A 108 -14.17 7.83 -2.48
CA PHE A 108 -14.65 8.13 -1.12
C PHE A 108 -15.60 7.09 -0.55
N MET A 109 -15.87 6.00 -1.28
CA MET A 109 -16.88 5.01 -0.91
C MET A 109 -16.35 3.59 -0.88
N THR A 110 -16.44 2.95 0.29
CA THR A 110 -16.17 1.52 0.43
C THR A 110 -17.44 0.72 0.18
N PRO A 111 -17.39 -0.37 -0.62
CA PRO A 111 -18.51 -1.29 -0.78
C PRO A 111 -18.95 -1.91 0.55
N ARG A 112 -20.27 -2.01 0.79
CA ARG A 112 -20.85 -2.48 2.06
C ARG A 112 -20.45 -3.88 2.45
N ASP A 113 -20.41 -4.77 1.47
CA ASP A 113 -19.97 -6.15 1.63
C ASP A 113 -18.52 -6.25 2.12
N VAL A 114 -17.65 -5.34 1.66
CA VAL A 114 -16.26 -5.24 2.15
C VAL A 114 -16.22 -4.68 3.57
N VAL A 115 -16.97 -3.61 3.84
CA VAL A 115 -17.05 -3.01 5.19
C VAL A 115 -17.55 -4.05 6.20
N ARG A 116 -18.59 -4.80 5.84
CA ARG A 116 -19.18 -5.84 6.68
C ARG A 116 -18.20 -6.97 6.95
N LEU A 117 -17.54 -7.49 5.93
CA LEU A 117 -16.52 -8.52 6.12
C LEU A 117 -15.38 -8.04 7.03
N ALA A 118 -14.80 -6.86 6.74
CA ALA A 118 -13.67 -6.33 7.51
C ALA A 118 -14.04 -6.06 8.98
N THR A 119 -15.24 -5.51 9.22
CA THR A 119 -15.75 -5.26 10.56
C THR A 119 -15.97 -6.56 11.31
N LYS A 120 -16.67 -7.53 10.72
CA LYS A 120 -16.91 -8.85 11.31
C LYS A 120 -15.61 -9.55 11.69
N LEU A 121 -14.60 -9.58 10.80
CA LEU A 121 -13.28 -10.15 11.10
C LEU A 121 -12.58 -9.47 12.29
N VAL A 122 -12.71 -8.15 12.40
CA VAL A 122 -12.12 -7.39 13.51
C VAL A 122 -12.82 -7.67 14.84
N LEU A 123 -14.14 -7.83 14.82
CA LEU A 123 -14.95 -8.03 16.03
C LEU A 123 -15.04 -9.49 16.49
N HIS A 124 -14.80 -10.45 15.59
CA HIS A 124 -15.02 -11.89 15.82
C HIS A 124 -14.43 -12.39 17.15
N GLU A 125 -13.15 -12.12 17.41
CA GLU A 125 -12.46 -12.55 18.64
C GLU A 125 -12.96 -11.85 19.92
N ASP A 126 -13.73 -10.77 19.78
CA ASP A 126 -14.31 -9.99 20.89
C ASP A 126 -15.82 -10.23 21.04
N GLU A 127 -16.44 -11.15 20.30
CA GLU A 127 -17.89 -11.39 20.34
C GLU A 127 -18.42 -11.70 21.75
N GLU A 128 -17.67 -12.47 22.55
CA GLU A 128 -18.05 -12.79 23.93
C GLU A 128 -18.16 -11.54 24.81
N ILE A 129 -17.30 -10.55 24.60
CA ILE A 129 -17.32 -9.28 25.36
C ILE A 129 -18.66 -8.58 25.14
N PHE A 130 -19.19 -8.65 23.92
CA PHE A 130 -20.46 -8.00 23.58
C PHE A 130 -21.68 -8.66 24.24
N MET A 131 -21.53 -9.84 24.84
CA MET A 131 -22.57 -10.46 25.68
C MET A 131 -22.65 -9.85 27.09
N GLU A 132 -21.62 -9.08 27.51
CA GLU A 132 -21.58 -8.44 28.82
C GLU A 132 -22.37 -7.11 28.85
N THR A 133 -22.83 -6.72 30.04
CA THR A 133 -23.51 -5.43 30.25
C THR A 133 -22.51 -4.30 30.48
N GLY A 134 -22.75 -3.13 29.89
CA GLY A 134 -21.95 -1.93 30.17
C GLY A 134 -20.65 -1.84 29.38
N VAL A 135 -20.50 -2.63 28.31
CA VAL A 135 -19.36 -2.58 27.40
C VAL A 135 -19.25 -1.20 26.76
N ILE A 136 -18.08 -0.58 26.90
CA ILE A 136 -17.72 0.66 26.20
C ILE A 136 -16.54 0.35 25.29
N ARG A 137 -16.71 0.62 23.99
CA ARG A 137 -15.66 0.43 22.99
C ARG A 137 -15.56 1.64 22.08
N SER A 138 -14.37 1.83 21.52
CA SER A 138 -14.05 2.95 20.63
C SER A 138 -13.73 2.42 19.24
N ILE A 139 -14.33 3.04 18.22
CA ILE A 139 -14.09 2.72 16.81
C ILE A 139 -13.45 3.91 16.11
N TYR A 140 -12.44 3.67 15.29
CA TYR A 140 -11.67 4.72 14.62
C TYR A 140 -11.45 4.43 13.14
N ASP A 141 -11.68 5.45 12.31
CA ASP A 141 -11.29 5.46 10.90
C ASP A 141 -10.45 6.72 10.58
N PRO A 142 -9.14 6.57 10.30
CA PRO A 142 -8.24 7.69 10.00
C PRO A 142 -8.41 8.25 8.58
N THR A 143 -9.28 7.66 7.77
CA THR A 143 -9.58 8.09 6.40
C THR A 143 -11.08 7.92 6.19
N CYS A 144 -11.86 8.54 7.07
CA CYS A 144 -13.25 8.14 7.28
C CYS A 144 -14.16 8.42 6.08
N GLY A 145 -13.72 9.24 5.12
CA GLY A 145 -14.56 9.63 4.00
C GLY A 145 -15.86 10.22 4.52
N THR A 146 -16.99 9.76 3.99
CA THR A 146 -18.33 10.17 4.43
C THR A 146 -18.81 9.46 5.72
N GLY A 147 -17.93 8.71 6.41
CA GLY A 147 -18.24 8.00 7.65
C GLY A 147 -18.85 6.61 7.45
N GLY A 148 -18.66 5.98 6.29
CA GLY A 148 -19.25 4.69 5.93
C GLY A 148 -18.83 3.54 6.85
N PHE A 149 -17.51 3.37 7.06
CA PHE A 149 -16.98 2.35 7.98
C PHE A 149 -17.44 2.55 9.41
N LEU A 150 -17.45 3.79 9.89
CA LEU A 150 -17.91 4.11 11.24
C LEU A 150 -19.39 3.75 11.40
N SER A 151 -20.25 4.18 10.48
CA SER A 151 -21.70 3.97 10.55
C SER A 151 -22.07 2.49 10.47
N ASP A 152 -21.50 1.77 9.48
CA ASP A 152 -21.78 0.35 9.30
C ASP A 152 -21.14 -0.50 10.41
N GLY A 153 -19.97 -0.09 10.93
CA GLY A 153 -19.33 -0.73 12.07
C GLY A 153 -20.15 -0.59 13.35
N ILE A 154 -20.67 0.61 13.64
CA ILE A 154 -21.58 0.86 14.76
C ILE A 154 -22.85 0.03 14.63
N ALA A 155 -23.44 -0.04 13.43
CA ALA A 155 -24.65 -0.82 13.19
C ALA A 155 -24.41 -2.31 13.49
N GLN A 156 -23.31 -2.88 13.01
CA GLN A 156 -22.95 -4.28 13.27
C GLN A 156 -22.68 -4.57 14.74
N ILE A 157 -22.00 -3.67 15.46
CA ILE A 157 -21.79 -3.85 16.90
C ILE A 157 -23.13 -3.80 17.66
N LYS A 158 -24.06 -2.94 17.24
CA LYS A 158 -25.43 -2.91 17.81
C LYS A 158 -26.22 -4.19 17.51
N GLU A 159 -25.98 -4.85 16.38
CA GLU A 159 -26.55 -6.18 16.08
C GLU A 159 -26.06 -7.24 17.07
N LEU A 160 -24.77 -7.19 17.46
CA LEU A 160 -24.17 -8.10 18.44
C LEU A 160 -24.59 -7.77 19.88
N SER A 161 -24.61 -6.48 20.25
CA SER A 161 -24.96 -6.02 21.58
C SER A 161 -25.74 -4.72 21.54
N PRO A 162 -27.07 -4.77 21.75
CA PRO A 162 -27.91 -3.58 21.81
C PRO A 162 -27.53 -2.61 22.94
N THR A 163 -26.84 -3.11 23.97
CA THR A 163 -26.45 -2.34 25.17
C THR A 163 -25.02 -1.79 25.10
N ALA A 164 -24.20 -2.22 24.14
CA ALA A 164 -22.84 -1.73 24.01
C ALA A 164 -22.81 -0.25 23.63
N LYS A 165 -22.00 0.54 24.34
CA LYS A 165 -21.76 1.94 24.02
C LYS A 165 -20.53 2.08 23.14
N ILE A 166 -20.75 2.52 21.91
CA ILE A 166 -19.68 2.75 20.94
C ILE A 166 -19.39 4.24 20.83
N VAL A 167 -18.09 4.59 20.86
CA VAL A 167 -17.62 5.96 20.69
C VAL A 167 -16.86 6.06 19.36
N PRO A 168 -17.42 6.71 18.33
CA PRO A 168 -16.75 6.88 17.05
C PRO A 168 -15.73 8.00 17.06
N PHE A 169 -14.64 7.77 16.35
CA PHE A 169 -13.59 8.73 16.05
C PHE A 169 -13.29 8.65 14.56
N GLY A 170 -12.97 9.78 13.94
CA GLY A 170 -12.70 9.83 12.52
C GLY A 170 -11.71 10.93 12.19
N GLN A 171 -11.00 10.76 11.08
CA GLN A 171 -10.23 11.84 10.47
C GLN A 171 -10.38 11.82 8.95
N GLU A 172 -10.57 12.99 8.35
CA GLU A 172 -10.71 13.16 6.91
C GLU A 172 -9.93 14.39 6.42
N LEU A 173 -9.27 14.25 5.26
CA LEU A 173 -8.46 15.29 4.65
C LEU A 173 -9.32 16.34 3.97
N ASP A 174 -10.32 15.92 3.20
CA ASP A 174 -11.16 16.82 2.42
C ASP A 174 -12.25 17.47 3.29
N PRO A 175 -12.35 18.81 3.34
CA PRO A 175 -13.32 19.49 4.21
C PRO A 175 -14.78 19.14 3.89
N GLU A 176 -15.18 19.08 2.62
CA GLU A 176 -16.56 18.75 2.25
C GLU A 176 -16.91 17.31 2.65
N THR A 177 -15.97 16.39 2.45
CA THR A 177 -16.10 14.98 2.85
C THR A 177 -16.17 14.83 4.37
N HIS A 178 -15.35 15.58 5.10
CA HIS A 178 -15.38 15.66 6.56
C HIS A 178 -16.75 16.15 7.08
N ALA A 179 -17.30 17.21 6.49
CA ALA A 179 -18.62 17.74 6.82
C ALA A 179 -19.72 16.67 6.73
N LEU A 180 -19.61 15.75 5.76
CA LEU A 180 -20.57 14.65 5.57
C LEU A 180 -20.44 13.56 6.61
N ALA A 181 -19.21 13.20 6.99
CA ALA A 181 -18.99 12.32 8.12
C ALA A 181 -19.60 12.91 9.40
N MET A 182 -19.41 14.22 9.63
CA MET A 182 -20.04 14.91 10.76
C MET A 182 -21.56 14.83 10.71
N ILE A 183 -22.19 15.16 9.58
CA ILE A 183 -23.66 15.05 9.41
C ILE A 183 -24.13 13.62 9.73
N SER A 184 -23.46 12.60 9.18
CA SER A 184 -23.80 11.20 9.40
C SER A 184 -23.76 10.84 10.89
N MET A 185 -22.72 11.27 11.61
CA MET A 185 -22.59 11.05 13.05
C MET A 185 -23.64 11.83 13.85
N MET A 186 -23.96 13.08 13.49
CA MET A 186 -25.00 13.87 14.16
C MET A 186 -26.39 13.22 14.04
N ILE A 187 -26.74 12.78 12.83
CA ILE A 187 -28.03 12.13 12.56
C ILE A 187 -28.18 10.87 13.41
N GLN A 188 -27.11 10.10 13.56
CA GLN A 188 -27.06 8.91 14.41
C GLN A 188 -26.98 9.22 15.92
N GLY A 189 -26.97 10.50 16.32
CA GLY A 189 -26.95 10.95 17.71
C GLY A 189 -25.57 10.99 18.37
N PHE A 190 -24.49 10.91 17.58
CA PHE A 190 -23.12 10.99 18.10
C PHE A 190 -22.61 12.43 18.19
N GLU A 191 -21.62 12.62 19.06
CA GLU A 191 -20.86 13.87 19.13
C GLU A 191 -19.86 13.94 17.96
N THR A 192 -19.74 15.12 17.34
CA THR A 192 -18.86 15.30 16.17
C THR A 192 -17.49 15.88 16.50
N ASP A 193 -17.22 16.22 17.77
CA ASP A 193 -15.93 16.74 18.20
C ASP A 193 -14.77 15.76 17.96
N LYS A 194 -15.08 14.47 17.82
CA LYS A 194 -14.16 13.35 17.58
C LYS A 194 -13.96 13.03 16.10
N ILE A 195 -14.71 13.68 15.21
CA ILE A 195 -14.51 13.64 13.77
C ILE A 195 -13.65 14.85 13.42
N LYS A 196 -12.46 14.61 12.88
CA LYS A 196 -11.43 15.63 12.73
C LYS A 196 -11.13 15.90 11.26
N GLN A 197 -10.84 17.17 10.95
CA GLN A 197 -10.40 17.59 9.63
C GLN A 197 -8.86 17.73 9.60
N GLY A 198 -8.23 17.18 8.56
CA GLY A 198 -6.80 17.34 8.27
C GLY A 198 -6.11 16.05 7.83
N SER A 199 -4.88 16.16 7.33
CA SER A 199 -4.09 15.00 6.92
C SER A 199 -3.75 14.08 8.09
N THR A 200 -4.11 12.81 7.99
CA THR A 200 -3.73 11.77 8.96
C THR A 200 -2.21 11.60 9.07
N LEU A 201 -1.47 11.79 7.99
CA LEU A 201 -0.04 11.56 7.96
C LEU A 201 0.74 12.75 8.53
N SER A 202 0.45 13.98 8.09
CA SER A 202 1.20 15.18 8.52
C SER A 202 0.55 15.96 9.67
N ASN A 203 -0.75 15.80 9.89
CA ASN A 203 -1.52 16.54 10.90
C ASN A 203 -2.48 15.62 11.68
N ASP A 204 -1.91 14.65 12.39
CA ASP A 204 -2.67 13.76 13.28
C ASP A 204 -3.42 14.57 14.35
N GLN A 205 -4.75 14.58 14.30
CA GLN A 205 -5.60 15.33 15.22
C GLN A 205 -5.95 14.54 16.49
N LEU A 206 -5.58 13.26 16.55
CA LEU A 206 -5.97 12.32 17.60
C LEU A 206 -4.72 11.65 18.20
N LYS A 207 -3.60 12.37 18.31
CA LYS A 207 -2.25 11.85 18.64
C LYS A 207 -2.21 10.93 19.86
N THR A 208 -2.89 11.33 20.93
CA THR A 208 -2.88 10.64 22.23
C THR A 208 -3.97 9.58 22.36
N ASN A 209 -4.94 9.55 21.43
CA ASN A 209 -6.04 8.60 21.48
C ASN A 209 -5.59 7.21 21.07
N LYS A 210 -6.18 6.22 21.73
CA LYS A 210 -6.04 4.80 21.42
C LYS A 210 -7.42 4.18 21.24
N PHE A 211 -7.49 3.13 20.43
CA PHE A 211 -8.76 2.56 19.99
C PHE A 211 -8.76 1.04 20.00
N HIS A 212 -9.88 0.49 20.47
CA HIS A 212 -10.18 -0.95 20.43
C HIS A 212 -10.33 -1.45 18.99
N TYR A 213 -11.01 -0.70 18.11
CA TYR A 213 -11.25 -1.10 16.73
C TYR A 213 -10.80 0.00 15.75
N GLY A 214 -9.80 -0.29 14.94
CA GLY A 214 -9.37 0.56 13.83
C GLY A 214 -9.83 -0.02 12.50
N LEU A 215 -10.67 0.69 11.75
CA LEU A 215 -11.16 0.25 10.45
C LEU A 215 -10.87 1.31 9.40
N ALA A 216 -10.33 0.92 8.26
CA ALA A 216 -10.02 1.90 7.21
C ALA A 216 -9.99 1.31 5.81
N ASN A 217 -10.27 2.17 4.84
CA ASN A 217 -9.96 1.95 3.42
C ASN A 217 -9.29 3.22 2.88
N PRO A 218 -7.99 3.39 3.15
CA PRO A 218 -7.26 4.56 2.67
C PRO A 218 -7.16 4.55 1.13
N PRO A 219 -6.91 5.71 0.51
CA PRO A 219 -6.73 5.80 -0.93
C PRO A 219 -5.55 4.92 -1.41
N PHE A 220 -5.83 4.04 -2.38
CA PHE A 220 -4.85 3.06 -2.85
C PHE A 220 -3.68 3.70 -3.61
N GLY A 221 -2.45 3.41 -3.18
CA GLY A 221 -1.24 3.82 -3.90
C GLY A 221 -1.07 5.34 -3.99
N ILE A 222 -1.62 6.10 -3.04
CA ILE A 222 -1.51 7.55 -3.04
C ILE A 222 -0.06 7.98 -2.80
N LYS A 223 0.37 9.03 -3.51
CA LYS A 223 1.66 9.68 -3.23
C LYS A 223 1.54 10.48 -1.94
N TRP A 224 2.54 10.42 -1.07
CA TRP A 224 2.55 11.13 0.22
C TRP A 224 3.56 12.30 0.24
N GLY A 225 3.92 12.84 -0.93
CA GLY A 225 4.90 13.92 -1.04
C GLY A 225 4.51 15.20 -0.30
N LYS A 226 3.20 15.48 -0.16
CA LYS A 226 2.70 16.62 0.65
C LYS A 226 2.92 16.42 2.16
N ASP A 227 2.99 15.18 2.60
CA ASP A 227 3.16 14.81 4.02
C ASP A 227 4.62 14.48 4.37
N GLN A 228 5.51 14.50 3.37
CA GLN A 228 6.84 13.92 3.48
C GLN A 228 7.68 14.53 4.60
N ASP A 229 7.73 15.86 4.66
CA ASP A 229 8.56 16.56 5.64
C ASP A 229 8.14 16.22 7.08
N ALA A 230 6.83 16.19 7.35
CA ALA A 230 6.30 15.84 8.67
C ALA A 230 6.58 14.38 9.04
N VAL A 231 6.37 13.44 8.11
CA VAL A 231 6.58 12.01 8.31
C VAL A 231 8.07 11.68 8.52
N VAL A 232 8.96 12.25 7.69
CA VAL A 232 10.41 12.07 7.81
C VAL A 232 10.92 12.66 9.11
N LYS A 233 10.46 13.85 9.48
CA LYS A 233 10.81 14.48 10.74
C LYS A 233 10.37 13.64 11.94
N GLU A 234 9.12 13.16 11.96
CA GLU A 234 8.63 12.32 13.05
C GLU A 234 9.46 11.05 13.20
N ARG A 235 9.82 10.39 12.10
CA ARG A 235 10.70 9.21 12.15
C ARG A 235 12.07 9.56 12.71
N ALA A 236 12.67 10.66 12.26
CA ALA A 236 14.00 11.08 12.71
C ALA A 236 14.01 11.45 14.20
N ASP A 237 12.99 12.18 14.66
CA ASP A 237 12.91 12.70 16.02
C ASP A 237 12.46 11.64 17.04
N LEU A 238 11.54 10.75 16.66
CA LEU A 238 10.88 9.81 17.59
C LEU A 238 11.24 8.34 17.36
N GLY A 239 11.77 7.96 16.20
CA GLY A 239 12.04 6.56 15.87
C GLY A 239 10.82 5.66 16.13
N TYR A 240 11.01 4.60 16.91
CA TYR A 240 9.95 3.66 17.31
C TYR A 240 8.96 4.19 18.36
N ALA A 241 9.25 5.34 19.00
CA ALA A 241 8.25 6.02 19.83
C ALA A 241 7.21 6.77 18.99
N GLY A 242 7.53 7.07 17.72
CA GLY A 242 6.61 7.63 16.74
C GLY A 242 5.92 6.55 15.90
N ARG A 243 5.14 6.99 14.91
CA ARG A 243 4.32 6.11 14.06
C ARG A 243 5.14 5.41 12.98
N PHE A 244 6.20 6.06 12.51
CA PHE A 244 6.94 5.65 11.31
C PHE A 244 8.35 5.11 11.59
N GLY A 245 8.60 4.65 12.82
CA GLY A 245 9.85 4.00 13.23
C GLY A 245 10.28 2.79 12.40
N PRO A 246 9.37 1.89 11.97
CA PRO A 246 9.75 0.68 11.24
C PRO A 246 10.39 0.93 9.87
N GLY A 247 9.85 1.85 9.09
CA GLY A 247 10.37 2.18 7.76
C GLY A 247 9.57 3.30 7.10
N LEU A 248 10.08 3.84 5.99
CA LEU A 248 9.32 4.71 5.09
C LEU A 248 9.22 4.04 3.71
N PRO A 249 8.02 3.86 3.16
CA PRO A 249 7.87 3.36 1.79
C PRO A 249 8.35 4.43 0.79
N THR A 250 8.35 4.09 -0.50
CA THR A 250 8.66 5.11 -1.52
C THR A 250 7.61 6.23 -1.50
N ILE A 251 7.99 7.46 -1.87
CA ILE A 251 7.07 8.62 -1.96
C ILE A 251 5.85 8.34 -2.85
N LYS A 252 5.99 7.40 -3.80
CA LYS A 252 4.95 7.04 -4.76
C LYS A 252 3.79 6.23 -4.15
N ASP A 253 3.96 5.67 -2.96
CA ASP A 253 2.96 4.82 -2.31
C ASP A 253 3.00 4.97 -0.77
N GLY A 254 1.98 5.63 -0.23
CA GLY A 254 1.81 5.86 1.21
C GLY A 254 1.00 4.78 1.94
N SER A 255 0.59 3.69 1.28
CA SER A 255 -0.33 2.69 1.85
C SER A 255 0.14 2.14 3.21
N MET A 256 1.44 1.84 3.33
CA MET A 256 2.01 1.32 4.57
C MET A 256 2.11 2.37 5.69
N LEU A 257 2.07 3.67 5.37
CA LEU A 257 2.05 4.73 6.40
C LEU A 257 0.68 4.79 7.09
N PHE A 258 -0.42 4.60 6.36
CA PHE A 258 -1.75 4.47 6.97
C PHE A 258 -1.88 3.21 7.82
N LEU A 259 -1.31 2.09 7.35
CA LEU A 259 -1.22 0.86 8.14
C LEU A 259 -0.47 1.09 9.46
N LEU A 260 0.72 1.70 9.40
CA LEU A 260 1.49 2.06 10.60
C LEU A 260 0.77 3.06 11.50
N HIS A 261 0.03 4.01 10.93
CA HIS A 261 -0.79 4.94 11.68
C HIS A 261 -1.83 4.17 12.52
N LEU A 262 -2.65 3.29 11.92
CA LEU A 262 -3.62 2.47 12.67
C LEU A 262 -2.95 1.61 13.74
N VAL A 263 -1.83 0.97 13.38
CA VAL A 263 -1.01 0.17 14.29
C VAL A 263 -0.61 0.99 15.53
N SER A 264 -0.20 2.24 15.34
CA SER A 264 0.18 3.13 16.44
C SER A 264 -0.99 3.55 17.33
N LYS A 265 -2.24 3.43 16.85
CA LYS A 265 -3.46 3.87 17.54
C LYS A 265 -4.19 2.76 18.28
N ARG A 266 -3.68 1.53 18.27
CA ARG A 266 -4.31 0.41 18.99
C ARG A 266 -4.31 0.63 20.50
N GLU A 267 -5.42 0.31 21.14
CA GLU A 267 -5.55 0.22 22.59
C GLU A 267 -4.57 -0.80 23.16
N LEU A 268 -4.11 -0.55 24.39
CA LEU A 268 -3.13 -1.39 25.06
C LEU A 268 -3.74 -2.75 25.46
N PRO A 269 -2.98 -3.86 25.44
CA PRO A 269 -3.49 -5.18 25.81
C PRO A 269 -4.15 -5.24 27.19
N GLU A 270 -3.61 -4.52 28.17
CA GLU A 270 -4.17 -4.39 29.53
C GLU A 270 -5.55 -3.73 29.58
N ASN A 271 -5.90 -2.95 28.55
CA ASN A 271 -7.18 -2.27 28.40
C ASN A 271 -8.12 -3.00 27.42
N GLY A 272 -7.81 -4.25 27.05
CA GLY A 272 -8.59 -5.05 26.12
C GLY A 272 -7.89 -5.28 24.77
N GLY A 273 -6.85 -4.52 24.45
CA GLY A 273 -6.15 -4.61 23.16
C GLY A 273 -6.86 -3.86 22.03
N GLY A 274 -6.14 -3.66 20.93
CA GLY A 274 -6.64 -3.03 19.73
C GLY A 274 -6.52 -3.96 18.52
N ARG A 275 -7.60 -4.03 17.76
CA ARG A 275 -7.72 -4.81 16.52
C ARG A 275 -7.93 -3.87 15.34
N VAL A 276 -7.31 -4.19 14.21
CA VAL A 276 -7.29 -3.35 13.01
C VAL A 276 -7.75 -4.16 11.80
N GLY A 277 -8.67 -3.61 11.03
CA GLY A 277 -9.09 -4.11 9.72
C GLY A 277 -8.87 -3.02 8.68
N ILE A 278 -7.89 -3.21 7.80
CA ILE A 278 -7.55 -2.22 6.77
C ILE A 278 -7.57 -2.83 5.38
N VAL A 279 -8.27 -2.16 4.47
CA VAL A 279 -8.34 -2.54 3.06
C VAL A 279 -7.19 -1.88 2.31
N LEU A 280 -6.37 -2.68 1.63
CA LEU A 280 -5.22 -2.21 0.85
C LEU A 280 -5.20 -2.84 -0.55
N SER A 281 -4.44 -2.24 -1.47
CA SER A 281 -4.07 -2.89 -2.73
C SER A 281 -3.00 -3.98 -2.49
N GLY A 282 -2.56 -4.67 -3.55
CA GLY A 282 -1.50 -5.67 -3.44
C GLY A 282 -0.09 -5.12 -3.11
N SER A 283 0.17 -3.82 -3.31
CA SER A 283 1.52 -3.25 -3.18
C SER A 283 2.18 -3.52 -1.81
N PRO A 284 1.53 -3.31 -0.65
CA PRO A 284 2.11 -3.57 0.66
C PRO A 284 2.56 -5.01 0.90
N LEU A 285 2.11 -5.99 0.12
CA LEU A 285 2.49 -7.40 0.27
C LEU A 285 3.92 -7.70 -0.18
N PHE A 286 4.44 -6.96 -1.16
CA PHE A 286 5.73 -7.28 -1.81
C PHE A 286 6.57 -6.06 -2.21
N ASN A 287 6.10 -4.83 -1.98
CA ASN A 287 6.85 -3.65 -2.40
C ASN A 287 8.20 -3.49 -1.66
N GLY A 288 9.22 -3.05 -2.39
CA GLY A 288 10.55 -2.82 -1.83
C GLY A 288 11.40 -4.09 -1.70
N LYS A 289 12.71 -3.92 -1.92
CA LYS A 289 13.73 -4.97 -1.78
C LYS A 289 14.11 -5.17 -0.31
N ALA A 290 14.79 -6.27 0.01
CA ALA A 290 15.41 -6.50 1.32
C ALA A 290 16.19 -5.26 1.82
N GLY A 291 15.95 -4.87 3.08
CA GLY A 291 16.49 -3.67 3.72
C GLY A 291 15.87 -2.33 3.29
N SER A 292 14.96 -2.30 2.33
CA SER A 292 14.22 -1.06 1.99
C SER A 292 13.05 -0.84 2.95
N GLY A 293 12.59 0.41 3.06
CA GLY A 293 11.57 0.77 4.05
C GLY A 293 10.26 -0.02 3.93
N GLY A 294 9.76 -0.33 2.72
CA GLY A 294 8.56 -1.19 2.57
C GLY A 294 8.77 -2.61 3.12
N SER A 295 9.93 -3.20 2.83
CA SER A 295 10.31 -4.51 3.37
C SER A 295 10.53 -4.47 4.88
N GLU A 296 11.15 -3.41 5.42
CA GLU A 296 11.38 -3.27 6.86
C GLU A 296 10.09 -3.04 7.65
N ILE A 297 9.10 -2.34 7.08
CA ILE A 297 7.78 -2.23 7.69
C ILE A 297 7.13 -3.62 7.76
N ARG A 298 7.12 -4.39 6.66
CA ARG A 298 6.58 -5.76 6.67
C ARG A 298 7.30 -6.65 7.67
N ARG A 299 8.64 -6.64 7.64
CA ARG A 299 9.50 -7.36 8.59
C ARG A 299 9.08 -7.06 10.02
N TRP A 300 8.97 -5.78 10.37
CA TRP A 300 8.57 -5.37 11.71
C TRP A 300 7.16 -5.81 12.07
N LEU A 301 6.17 -5.65 11.17
CA LEU A 301 4.79 -6.07 11.45
C LEU A 301 4.67 -7.59 11.72
N LEU A 302 5.45 -8.40 10.99
CA LEU A 302 5.47 -9.85 11.13
C LEU A 302 6.30 -10.29 12.36
N GLU A 303 7.47 -9.72 12.57
CA GLU A 303 8.34 -10.04 13.73
C GLU A 303 7.77 -9.53 15.06
N GLN A 304 6.90 -8.51 15.06
CA GLN A 304 6.13 -8.09 16.23
C GLN A 304 4.83 -8.89 16.42
N ASP A 305 4.61 -9.93 15.60
CA ASP A 305 3.43 -10.78 15.65
C ASP A 305 2.09 -9.99 15.59
N LEU A 306 2.05 -8.94 14.77
CA LEU A 306 0.88 -8.05 14.68
C LEU A 306 -0.11 -8.48 13.61
N VAL A 307 0.38 -9.01 12.48
CA VAL A 307 -0.46 -9.44 11.35
C VAL A 307 -1.09 -10.78 11.69
N GLU A 308 -2.42 -10.83 11.81
CA GLU A 308 -3.14 -12.04 12.20
C GLU A 308 -3.68 -12.79 10.98
N ALA A 309 -4.29 -12.07 10.05
CA ALA A 309 -4.75 -12.64 8.79
C ALA A 309 -4.70 -11.63 7.64
N ILE A 310 -4.60 -12.13 6.41
CA ILE A 310 -4.76 -11.34 5.19
C ILE A 310 -5.75 -12.06 4.27
N ILE A 311 -6.79 -11.35 3.87
CA ILE A 311 -7.88 -11.89 3.06
C ILE A 311 -7.80 -11.24 1.67
N ALA A 312 -7.48 -12.02 0.64
CA ALA A 312 -7.52 -11.56 -0.75
C ALA A 312 -8.97 -11.54 -1.23
N LEU A 313 -9.49 -10.35 -1.54
CA LEU A 313 -10.86 -10.16 -2.00
C LEU A 313 -11.00 -10.48 -3.50
N PRO A 314 -12.20 -10.89 -3.96
CA PRO A 314 -12.50 -10.95 -5.37
C PRO A 314 -12.19 -9.63 -6.10
N ASN A 315 -11.70 -9.73 -7.33
CA ASN A 315 -11.60 -8.58 -8.23
C ASN A 315 -13.00 -7.98 -8.49
N ASP A 316 -13.06 -6.76 -9.02
CA ASP A 316 -14.31 -6.08 -9.39
C ASP A 316 -15.32 -5.94 -8.23
N MET A 317 -14.83 -5.88 -6.99
CA MET A 317 -15.64 -5.56 -5.81
C MET A 317 -15.75 -4.07 -5.52
N PHE A 318 -14.88 -3.24 -6.09
CA PHE A 318 -14.84 -1.79 -5.85
C PHE A 318 -15.40 -1.00 -7.05
N PHE A 319 -16.01 0.14 -6.75
CA PHE A 319 -16.70 0.97 -7.75
C PHE A 319 -15.77 1.56 -8.82
N ASN A 320 -14.50 1.80 -8.47
CA ASN A 320 -13.56 2.52 -9.33
C ASN A 320 -12.38 1.68 -9.85
N THR A 321 -12.19 0.48 -9.30
CA THR A 321 -11.02 -0.35 -9.62
C THR A 321 -11.39 -1.84 -9.67
N GLY A 322 -10.76 -2.55 -10.59
CA GLY A 322 -10.82 -4.01 -10.70
C GLY A 322 -9.55 -4.70 -10.22
N ILE A 323 -8.67 -3.97 -9.53
CA ILE A 323 -7.43 -4.52 -8.96
C ILE A 323 -7.75 -5.50 -7.84
N GLY A 324 -6.83 -6.43 -7.59
CA GLY A 324 -6.83 -7.24 -6.37
C GLY A 324 -6.68 -6.34 -5.13
N THR A 325 -7.56 -6.53 -4.17
CA THR A 325 -7.59 -5.82 -2.89
C THR A 325 -7.58 -6.81 -1.74
N TYR A 326 -7.09 -6.37 -0.59
CA TYR A 326 -6.80 -7.26 0.53
C TYR A 326 -7.27 -6.61 1.82
N VAL A 327 -7.97 -7.37 2.66
CA VAL A 327 -8.24 -6.98 4.05
C VAL A 327 -7.11 -7.51 4.92
N TRP A 328 -6.38 -6.61 5.56
CA TRP A 328 -5.40 -6.96 6.58
C TRP A 328 -6.06 -6.88 7.96
N VAL A 329 -5.99 -7.99 8.70
CA VAL A 329 -6.43 -8.08 10.09
C VAL A 329 -5.19 -8.09 10.97
N LEU A 330 -5.09 -7.14 11.89
CA LEU A 330 -3.98 -7.02 12.82
C LEU A 330 -4.48 -6.93 14.26
N SER A 331 -3.72 -7.47 15.20
CA SER A 331 -4.03 -7.43 16.63
C SER A 331 -2.75 -7.33 17.45
N ASN A 332 -2.77 -6.57 18.54
CA ASN A 332 -1.72 -6.61 19.57
C ASN A 332 -2.05 -7.58 20.72
N LYS A 333 -3.19 -8.26 20.65
CA LYS A 333 -3.68 -9.23 21.63
C LYS A 333 -4.26 -10.43 20.89
N LYS A 334 -3.42 -11.12 20.12
CA LYS A 334 -3.78 -12.37 19.44
C LYS A 334 -4.12 -13.47 20.46
N ALA A 335 -5.10 -14.31 20.13
CA ALA A 335 -5.36 -15.58 20.80
C ALA A 335 -4.11 -16.47 20.78
N VAL A 336 -4.03 -17.41 21.73
CA VAL A 336 -2.80 -18.21 21.98
C VAL A 336 -2.44 -19.07 20.76
N GLU A 337 -3.45 -19.67 20.13
CA GLU A 337 -3.36 -20.51 18.95
C GLU A 337 -2.93 -19.77 17.68
N ARG A 338 -3.13 -18.43 17.64
CA ARG A 338 -2.76 -17.52 16.55
C ARG A 338 -1.38 -16.87 16.73
N LYS A 339 -0.72 -17.09 17.87
CA LYS A 339 0.62 -16.53 18.13
C LYS A 339 1.64 -17.03 17.11
N ASP A 340 2.46 -16.09 16.64
CA ASP A 340 3.50 -16.28 15.61
C ASP A 340 3.00 -16.83 14.27
N LYS A 341 1.68 -16.81 14.04
CA LYS A 341 1.04 -17.29 12.81
C LYS A 341 0.34 -16.18 12.06
N VAL A 342 0.27 -16.37 10.74
CA VAL A 342 -0.52 -15.58 9.81
C VAL A 342 -1.39 -16.50 8.96
N GLN A 343 -2.68 -16.20 8.92
CA GLN A 343 -3.63 -16.90 8.06
C GLN A 343 -3.85 -16.10 6.76
N LEU A 344 -3.61 -16.73 5.62
CA LEU A 344 -3.95 -16.19 4.31
C LEU A 344 -5.24 -16.85 3.83
N ILE A 345 -6.25 -16.05 3.46
CA ILE A 345 -7.52 -16.52 2.91
C ILE A 345 -7.69 -15.95 1.51
N ASN A 346 -7.86 -16.80 0.50
CA ASN A 346 -8.01 -16.40 -0.90
C ASN A 346 -9.47 -16.53 -1.37
N LEU A 347 -10.15 -15.39 -1.49
CA LEU A 347 -11.56 -15.32 -1.90
C LEU A 347 -11.72 -15.01 -3.39
N SER A 348 -10.69 -15.15 -4.23
CA SER A 348 -10.74 -14.77 -5.65
C SER A 348 -11.95 -15.35 -6.40
N ASP A 349 -12.37 -16.56 -6.04
CA ASP A 349 -13.50 -17.29 -6.63
C ASP A 349 -14.75 -17.35 -5.73
N VAL A 350 -14.74 -16.67 -4.58
CA VAL A 350 -15.86 -16.63 -3.63
C VAL A 350 -16.63 -15.32 -3.79
N TRP A 351 -17.67 -15.30 -4.63
CA TRP A 351 -18.46 -14.09 -4.88
C TRP A 351 -19.82 -14.40 -5.50
N SER A 352 -20.69 -13.40 -5.50
CA SER A 352 -21.98 -13.38 -6.20
C SER A 352 -22.01 -12.28 -7.26
N SER A 353 -22.68 -12.54 -8.39
CA SER A 353 -22.78 -11.57 -9.49
C SER A 353 -23.85 -10.51 -9.21
N MET A 354 -23.55 -9.25 -9.51
CA MET A 354 -24.55 -8.16 -9.44
C MET A 354 -25.49 -8.19 -10.65
N ARG A 355 -26.78 -7.92 -10.41
CA ARG A 355 -27.78 -7.76 -11.49
C ARG A 355 -27.46 -6.60 -12.42
N LYS A 356 -26.91 -5.52 -11.88
CA LYS A 356 -26.48 -4.33 -12.59
C LYS A 356 -25.14 -3.87 -12.01
N SER A 357 -24.15 -3.68 -12.88
CA SER A 357 -22.84 -3.17 -12.47
C SER A 357 -22.96 -1.73 -11.96
N GLU A 358 -22.14 -1.40 -10.96
CA GLU A 358 -22.01 -0.06 -10.42
C GLU A 358 -20.57 0.43 -10.64
N GLY A 359 -20.37 1.20 -11.72
CA GLY A 359 -19.02 1.52 -12.17
C GLY A 359 -18.26 0.25 -12.58
N LYS A 360 -17.11 0.00 -11.95
CA LYS A 360 -16.34 -1.24 -12.10
C LYS A 360 -16.80 -2.36 -11.15
N LYS A 361 -17.66 -2.08 -10.16
CA LYS A 361 -18.16 -3.13 -9.26
C LYS A 361 -19.15 -4.02 -10.01
N ARG A 362 -18.84 -5.32 -10.07
CA ARG A 362 -19.65 -6.36 -10.71
C ARG A 362 -19.92 -7.55 -9.79
N ARG A 363 -19.13 -7.66 -8.72
CA ARG A 363 -19.14 -8.77 -7.77
C ARG A 363 -19.40 -8.26 -6.36
N TYR A 364 -20.07 -9.07 -5.56
CA TYR A 364 -20.29 -8.79 -4.15
C TYR A 364 -20.27 -10.07 -3.31
N LEU A 365 -20.06 -9.92 -2.00
CA LEU A 365 -20.23 -11.01 -1.04
C LEU A 365 -21.64 -10.94 -0.42
N LYS A 366 -22.34 -12.06 -0.41
CA LYS A 366 -23.59 -12.20 0.36
C LYS A 366 -23.29 -12.44 1.83
N ASP A 367 -24.28 -12.22 2.68
CA ASP A 367 -24.16 -12.41 4.12
C ASP A 367 -23.80 -13.86 4.48
N GLU A 368 -24.41 -14.85 3.80
CA GLU A 368 -24.08 -16.25 4.04
C GLU A 368 -22.62 -16.55 3.66
N GLN A 369 -22.12 -15.94 2.58
CA GLN A 369 -20.71 -16.10 2.19
C GLN A 369 -19.78 -15.45 3.21
N ILE A 370 -20.16 -14.30 3.79
CA ILE A 370 -19.38 -13.64 4.85
C ILE A 370 -19.33 -14.51 6.11
N ASP A 371 -20.45 -15.15 6.48
CA ASP A 371 -20.49 -16.07 7.63
C ASP A 371 -19.65 -17.33 7.38
N ASP A 372 -19.62 -17.86 6.15
CA ASP A 372 -18.72 -18.95 5.76
C ASP A 372 -17.25 -18.54 5.90
N ILE A 373 -16.90 -17.32 5.45
CA ILE A 373 -15.55 -16.78 5.55
C ILE A 373 -15.13 -16.59 7.01
N LEU A 374 -16.05 -16.14 7.88
CA LEU A 374 -15.78 -16.05 9.32
C LEU A 374 -15.50 -17.42 9.93
N ARG A 375 -16.25 -18.45 9.55
CA ARG A 375 -16.01 -19.82 10.02
C ARG A 375 -14.65 -20.37 9.56
N GLU A 376 -14.23 -20.07 8.34
CA GLU A 376 -12.88 -20.41 7.84
C GLU A 376 -11.79 -19.65 8.62
N TYR A 377 -12.01 -18.38 8.91
CA TYR A 377 -11.10 -17.56 9.70
C TYR A 377 -10.98 -18.09 11.14
N ASP A 378 -12.10 -18.41 11.79
CA ASP A 378 -12.16 -18.94 13.15
C ASP A 378 -11.50 -20.32 13.27
N ALA A 379 -11.79 -21.23 12.33
CA ALA A 379 -11.31 -22.61 12.37
C ALA A 379 -9.77 -22.73 12.42
N LEU A 380 -9.06 -21.75 11.84
CA LEU A 380 -7.59 -21.73 11.77
C LEU A 380 -7.03 -23.09 11.28
N THR A 381 -7.64 -23.64 10.24
CA THR A 381 -7.22 -24.89 9.57
C THR A 381 -6.93 -24.67 8.09
N GLU A 382 -5.94 -25.39 7.58
CA GLU A 382 -5.60 -25.43 6.15
C GLU A 382 -6.80 -25.91 5.30
N SER A 383 -7.07 -25.21 4.20
CA SER A 383 -8.10 -25.58 3.22
C SER A 383 -7.63 -25.24 1.79
N GLU A 384 -8.51 -25.35 0.79
CA GLU A 384 -8.16 -24.92 -0.57
C GLU A 384 -7.98 -23.41 -0.68
N ILE A 385 -8.71 -22.65 0.15
CA ILE A 385 -8.68 -21.19 0.16
C ILE A 385 -7.93 -20.62 1.36
N THR A 386 -7.59 -21.44 2.36
CA THR A 386 -6.90 -21.02 3.58
C THR A 386 -5.51 -21.65 3.67
N LYS A 387 -4.48 -20.82 3.87
CA LYS A 387 -3.10 -21.21 4.17
C LYS A 387 -2.62 -20.56 5.46
N ILE A 388 -1.83 -21.28 6.24
CA ILE A 388 -1.33 -20.84 7.55
C ILE A 388 0.19 -20.94 7.54
N PHE A 389 0.83 -19.84 7.92
CA PHE A 389 2.28 -19.72 7.91
C PHE A 389 2.77 -19.21 9.26
N ASP A 390 3.98 -19.61 9.65
CA ASP A 390 4.71 -18.88 10.69
C ASP A 390 5.12 -17.50 10.14
N THR A 391 5.23 -16.51 11.01
CA THR A 391 5.67 -15.15 10.62
C THR A 391 6.98 -15.15 9.83
N LYS A 392 7.91 -16.05 10.16
CA LYS A 392 9.22 -16.18 9.49
C LYS A 392 9.18 -16.84 8.11
N ASP A 393 8.09 -17.50 7.72
CA ASP A 393 7.96 -18.14 6.40
C ASP A 393 7.90 -17.12 5.26
N PHE A 394 7.51 -15.89 5.56
CA PHE A 394 7.52 -14.77 4.62
C PHE A 394 8.89 -14.09 4.50
N GLY A 395 9.83 -14.47 5.38
CA GLY A 395 11.17 -13.92 5.41
C GLY A 395 12.09 -14.60 4.41
N TYR A 396 12.98 -13.83 3.82
CA TYR A 396 14.11 -14.31 3.03
C TYR A 396 15.36 -13.51 3.33
N ARG A 397 16.52 -14.08 3.01
CA ARG A 397 17.82 -13.45 3.08
C ARG A 397 18.38 -13.33 1.68
N ARG A 398 18.61 -12.09 1.26
CA ARG A 398 19.23 -11.80 -0.03
C ARG A 398 20.74 -11.72 0.13
N ILE A 399 21.46 -12.62 -0.52
CA ILE A 399 22.92 -12.67 -0.54
C ILE A 399 23.44 -12.24 -1.92
N ASP A 400 24.60 -11.60 -1.95
CA ASP A 400 25.27 -11.26 -3.21
C ASP A 400 26.25 -12.40 -3.53
N ILE A 401 26.10 -12.98 -4.72
CA ILE A 401 26.99 -14.03 -5.24
C ILE A 401 27.99 -13.39 -6.19
N LYS A 402 29.26 -13.71 -5.98
CA LYS A 402 30.39 -13.20 -6.76
C LYS A 402 31.05 -14.32 -7.52
N ARG A 403 31.70 -13.96 -8.62
CA ARG A 403 32.50 -14.86 -9.44
C ARG A 403 33.87 -14.24 -9.68
N PRO A 404 34.94 -15.05 -9.79
CA PRO A 404 36.28 -14.54 -10.01
C PRO A 404 36.37 -13.81 -11.34
N LEU A 405 37.10 -12.70 -11.34
CA LEU A 405 37.57 -12.05 -12.55
C LEU A 405 38.64 -12.93 -13.19
N ARG A 406 38.42 -13.31 -14.44
CA ARG A 406 39.37 -14.02 -15.28
C ARG A 406 39.64 -13.15 -16.49
N ALA A 407 40.76 -12.44 -16.45
CA ALA A 407 41.02 -11.39 -17.40
C ALA A 407 42.50 -11.21 -17.70
N LYS A 408 42.76 -10.82 -18.93
CA LYS A 408 44.05 -10.31 -19.42
C LYS A 408 43.84 -8.95 -20.06
N LEU A 409 44.92 -8.28 -20.43
CA LEU A 409 44.86 -7.10 -21.28
C LEU A 409 45.28 -7.48 -22.69
N THR A 410 44.53 -7.09 -23.71
CA THR A 410 44.94 -7.26 -25.11
C THR A 410 45.07 -5.89 -25.74
N ILE A 411 46.31 -5.45 -25.97
CA ILE A 411 46.59 -4.14 -26.56
C ILE A 411 46.37 -4.22 -28.07
N THR A 412 45.41 -3.44 -28.56
CA THR A 412 45.00 -3.39 -29.98
C THR A 412 45.09 -1.97 -30.53
N GLU A 413 45.28 -1.82 -31.84
CA GLU A 413 45.30 -0.51 -32.50
C GLU A 413 43.98 0.26 -32.32
N GLU A 414 42.86 -0.46 -32.36
CA GLU A 414 41.53 0.10 -32.10
C GLU A 414 41.41 0.61 -30.66
N GLY A 415 41.85 -0.17 -29.67
CA GLY A 415 41.83 0.24 -28.27
C GLY A 415 42.76 1.43 -27.98
N ILE A 416 43.91 1.52 -28.66
CA ILE A 416 44.80 2.69 -28.57
C ILE A 416 44.10 3.96 -29.06
N THR A 417 43.25 3.82 -30.09
CA THR A 417 42.45 4.92 -30.62
C THR A 417 41.34 5.32 -29.65
N SER A 418 40.64 4.35 -29.04
CA SER A 418 39.57 4.62 -28.06
C SER A 418 40.07 5.10 -26.69
N LEU A 419 41.37 5.04 -26.42
CA LEU A 419 41.94 5.56 -25.17
C LEU A 419 41.65 7.06 -24.96
N ASP A 420 41.45 7.82 -26.04
CA ASP A 420 41.09 9.24 -25.97
C ASP A 420 39.72 9.48 -25.32
N GLU A 421 38.84 8.48 -25.33
CA GLU A 421 37.52 8.54 -24.71
C GLU A 421 37.62 8.40 -23.18
N GLN A 422 38.74 7.87 -22.66
CA GLN A 422 38.96 7.73 -21.23
C GLN A 422 39.29 9.09 -20.61
N ASN A 423 38.43 9.56 -19.70
CA ASN A 423 38.55 10.85 -19.01
C ASN A 423 39.92 11.10 -18.36
N ALA A 424 40.58 10.07 -17.82
CA ALA A 424 41.89 10.23 -17.23
C ALA A 424 42.98 10.48 -18.29
N PHE A 425 42.86 9.84 -19.46
CA PHE A 425 43.82 9.94 -20.55
C PHE A 425 43.65 11.22 -21.35
N SER A 426 42.41 11.64 -21.63
CA SER A 426 42.10 12.88 -22.36
C SER A 426 42.58 14.15 -21.66
N LYS A 427 42.83 14.09 -20.35
CA LYS A 427 43.40 15.19 -19.54
C LYS A 427 44.92 15.35 -19.67
N LEU A 428 45.62 14.38 -20.26
CA LEU A 428 47.04 14.51 -20.57
C LEU A 428 47.24 15.54 -21.70
N LYS A 429 48.42 16.16 -21.75
CA LYS A 429 48.79 17.01 -22.89
C LYS A 429 48.87 16.16 -24.16
N GLU A 430 48.57 16.73 -25.31
CA GLU A 430 48.61 16.02 -26.60
C GLU A 430 49.97 15.33 -26.87
N GLU A 431 51.07 15.99 -26.53
CA GLU A 431 52.43 15.41 -26.59
C GLU A 431 52.56 14.14 -25.73
N GLN A 432 51.96 14.13 -24.55
CA GLN A 432 52.00 12.98 -23.62
C GLN A 432 51.08 11.85 -24.09
N GLN A 433 49.90 12.18 -24.63
CA GLN A 433 49.00 11.21 -25.23
C GLN A 433 49.69 10.49 -26.39
N ASN A 434 50.36 11.24 -27.27
CA ASN A 434 51.12 10.68 -28.40
C ASN A 434 52.25 9.76 -27.95
N VAL A 435 52.98 10.14 -26.89
CA VAL A 435 54.02 9.30 -26.28
C VAL A 435 53.43 8.00 -25.72
N TRP A 436 52.30 8.07 -25.01
CA TRP A 436 51.59 6.88 -24.52
C TRP A 436 51.10 5.98 -25.64
N LYS A 437 50.45 6.54 -26.67
CA LYS A 437 49.94 5.78 -27.82
C LYS A 437 51.07 5.09 -28.57
N SER A 438 52.15 5.81 -28.88
CA SER A 438 53.31 5.24 -29.55
C SER A 438 53.93 4.10 -28.75
N PHE A 439 53.99 4.23 -27.42
CA PHE A 439 54.46 3.17 -26.55
C PHE A 439 53.52 1.96 -26.57
N LEU A 440 52.21 2.17 -26.42
CA LEU A 440 51.21 1.08 -26.48
C LEU A 440 51.22 0.37 -27.84
N THR A 441 51.46 1.09 -28.94
CA THR A 441 51.63 0.49 -30.28
C THR A 441 52.85 -0.43 -30.35
N SER A 442 53.93 -0.14 -29.61
CA SER A 442 55.08 -1.06 -29.53
C SER A 442 54.83 -2.29 -28.65
N GLU A 443 53.73 -2.30 -27.89
CA GLU A 443 53.38 -3.31 -26.91
C GLU A 443 52.09 -4.08 -27.29
N LEU A 444 51.76 -4.12 -28.58
CA LEU A 444 50.58 -4.85 -29.09
C LEU A 444 50.57 -6.32 -28.65
N GLY A 445 49.37 -6.86 -28.45
CA GLY A 445 49.14 -8.24 -28.05
C GLY A 445 48.77 -8.39 -26.57
N ASP A 446 48.84 -9.63 -26.10
CA ASP A 446 48.38 -10.01 -24.76
C ASP A 446 49.39 -9.61 -23.67
N LYS A 447 48.86 -9.12 -22.55
CA LYS A 447 49.58 -8.74 -21.34
C LYS A 447 48.83 -9.24 -20.11
N ASP A 448 49.58 -9.48 -19.04
CA ASP A 448 49.00 -9.83 -17.75
C ASP A 448 48.14 -8.68 -17.21
N TYR A 449 47.16 -9.01 -16.37
CA TYR A 449 46.21 -8.05 -15.81
C TYR A 449 46.87 -6.83 -15.13
N TYR A 450 47.98 -7.06 -14.42
CA TYR A 450 48.71 -6.02 -13.70
C TYR A 450 49.72 -5.22 -14.53
N TRP A 451 49.94 -5.61 -15.79
CA TRP A 451 50.94 -4.99 -16.66
C TRP A 451 50.75 -3.47 -16.78
N ALA A 452 49.50 -3.01 -16.90
CA ALA A 452 49.20 -1.59 -16.98
C ALA A 452 49.62 -0.82 -15.72
N GLU A 453 49.42 -1.38 -14.52
CA GLU A 453 49.87 -0.72 -13.28
C GLU A 453 51.40 -0.65 -13.20
N GLU A 454 52.08 -1.73 -13.60
CA GLU A 454 53.54 -1.83 -13.55
C GLU A 454 54.20 -0.85 -14.50
N ILE A 455 53.74 -0.79 -15.76
CA ILE A 455 54.29 0.10 -16.76
C ILE A 455 53.98 1.56 -16.45
N VAL A 456 52.76 1.88 -15.99
CA VAL A 456 52.44 3.26 -15.56
C VAL A 456 53.34 3.69 -14.41
N LYS A 457 53.66 2.78 -13.48
CA LYS A 457 54.61 3.05 -12.41
C LYS A 457 56.05 3.21 -12.93
N GLU A 458 56.49 2.37 -13.87
CA GLU A 458 57.83 2.48 -14.47
C GLU A 458 58.01 3.80 -15.21
N LYS A 459 57.05 4.16 -16.08
CA LYS A 459 57.08 5.38 -16.90
C LYS A 459 56.81 6.66 -16.10
N SER A 460 56.36 6.55 -14.84
CA SER A 460 56.19 7.71 -13.95
C SER A 460 57.47 8.52 -13.71
N ASN A 461 58.65 7.89 -13.90
CA ASN A 461 59.95 8.49 -13.68
C ASN A 461 60.61 9.04 -14.96
N THR A 462 59.95 8.94 -16.12
CA THR A 462 60.47 9.46 -17.39
C THR A 462 59.77 10.78 -17.76
N SER A 463 60.54 11.79 -18.16
CA SER A 463 60.05 13.18 -18.31
C SER A 463 58.91 13.36 -19.32
N ASN A 464 58.73 12.42 -20.25
CA ASN A 464 57.91 12.61 -21.45
C ASN A 464 56.49 12.02 -21.34
N PHE A 465 56.21 11.16 -20.34
CA PHE A 465 54.90 10.50 -20.15
C PHE A 465 53.95 11.27 -19.22
N GLY A 466 54.41 12.39 -18.64
CA GLY A 466 53.65 13.18 -17.67
C GLY A 466 53.54 12.52 -16.30
N LYS A 467 52.67 13.07 -15.44
CA LYS A 467 52.40 12.48 -14.11
C LYS A 467 51.59 11.20 -14.30
N ALA A 468 52.29 10.08 -14.46
CA ALA A 468 51.66 8.77 -14.57
C ALA A 468 50.99 8.43 -13.22
N THR A 469 49.65 8.42 -13.22
CA THR A 469 48.82 8.20 -12.02
C THR A 469 48.09 6.87 -12.11
N LYS A 470 47.61 6.37 -10.96
CA LYS A 470 46.70 5.22 -10.92
C LYS A 470 45.51 5.35 -11.88
N ALA A 471 45.02 6.58 -12.10
CA ALA A 471 43.93 6.85 -13.04
C ALA A 471 44.27 6.51 -14.50
N ILE A 472 45.53 6.70 -14.93
CA ILE A 472 46.00 6.28 -16.26
C ILE A 472 46.05 4.76 -16.36
N ALA A 473 46.57 4.08 -15.32
CA ALA A 473 46.58 2.61 -15.30
C ALA A 473 45.16 2.04 -15.38
N THR A 474 44.21 2.60 -14.62
CA THR A 474 42.80 2.21 -14.69
C THR A 474 42.20 2.48 -16.07
N ALA A 475 42.53 3.59 -16.72
CA ALA A 475 42.08 3.86 -18.09
C ALA A 475 42.59 2.81 -19.07
N ILE A 476 43.87 2.45 -19.00
CA ILE A 476 44.47 1.39 -19.84
C ILE A 476 43.79 0.05 -19.57
N VAL A 477 43.62 -0.35 -18.30
CA VAL A 477 42.91 -1.59 -17.94
C VAL A 477 41.49 -1.58 -18.51
N ASN A 478 40.71 -0.53 -18.27
CA ASN A 478 39.32 -0.46 -18.73
C ASN A 478 39.19 -0.53 -20.26
N THR A 479 40.16 0.01 -21.01
CA THR A 479 40.13 -0.02 -22.48
C THR A 479 40.52 -1.38 -23.05
N PHE A 480 41.49 -2.05 -22.44
CA PHE A 480 42.09 -3.26 -23.02
C PHE A 480 41.73 -4.57 -22.30
N ILE A 481 40.92 -4.52 -21.25
CA ILE A 481 40.52 -5.71 -20.52
C ILE A 481 39.72 -6.67 -21.42
N VAL A 482 40.18 -7.91 -21.50
CA VAL A 482 39.48 -9.02 -22.13
C VAL A 482 39.18 -10.03 -21.03
N THR A 483 37.89 -10.32 -20.84
CA THR A 483 37.41 -11.34 -19.90
C THR A 483 37.17 -12.64 -20.66
N ASP A 484 37.66 -13.75 -20.11
CA ASP A 484 37.53 -15.08 -20.71
C ASP A 484 37.51 -16.15 -19.59
N PRO A 485 36.48 -17.00 -19.52
CA PRO A 485 36.36 -18.06 -18.51
C PRO A 485 37.55 -19.03 -18.43
N GLU A 486 38.32 -19.18 -19.51
CA GLU A 486 39.48 -20.09 -19.56
C GLU A 486 40.77 -19.44 -19.01
N LEU A 487 40.77 -18.14 -18.72
CA LEU A 487 41.92 -17.45 -18.14
C LEU A 487 42.07 -17.72 -16.64
N GLU A 488 43.29 -17.52 -16.12
CA GLU A 488 43.56 -17.61 -14.69
C GLU A 488 42.79 -16.55 -13.89
N VAL A 489 42.47 -16.90 -12.65
CA VAL A 489 41.80 -15.99 -11.72
C VAL A 489 42.74 -14.84 -11.35
N VAL A 490 42.25 -13.62 -11.50
CA VAL A 490 42.96 -12.42 -11.06
C VAL A 490 42.86 -12.30 -9.53
N LEU A 491 44.02 -12.28 -8.88
CA LEU A 491 44.14 -12.08 -7.44
C LEU A 491 44.62 -10.66 -7.14
N ASP A 492 44.13 -10.06 -6.05
CA ASP A 492 44.61 -8.79 -5.53
C ASP A 492 46.03 -8.90 -4.94
N LYS A 493 46.61 -7.78 -4.53
CA LYS A 493 47.96 -7.73 -3.93
C LYS A 493 48.08 -8.48 -2.59
N LYS A 494 46.96 -8.92 -2.02
CA LYS A 494 46.88 -9.74 -0.79
C LYS A 494 46.59 -11.21 -1.10
N GLY A 495 46.52 -11.60 -2.38
CA GLY A 495 46.20 -12.96 -2.81
C GLY A 495 44.70 -13.30 -2.75
N GLN A 496 43.82 -12.31 -2.62
CA GLN A 496 42.36 -12.52 -2.59
C GLN A 496 41.78 -12.40 -3.99
N VAL A 497 40.75 -13.19 -4.29
CA VAL A 497 40.06 -13.17 -5.59
C VAL A 497 39.43 -11.79 -5.84
N ILE A 498 39.70 -11.21 -7.01
CA ILE A 498 38.99 -10.02 -7.47
C ILE A 498 37.67 -10.47 -8.10
N PRO A 499 36.51 -9.95 -7.68
CA PRO A 499 35.23 -10.31 -8.30
C PRO A 499 35.05 -9.65 -9.67
N ASP A 500 34.50 -10.38 -10.63
CA ASP A 500 34.02 -9.82 -11.89
C ASP A 500 32.70 -9.08 -11.66
N THR A 501 32.72 -7.76 -11.81
CA THR A 501 31.51 -6.96 -11.58
C THR A 501 30.39 -7.22 -12.57
N ASN A 502 30.71 -7.77 -13.75
CA ASN A 502 29.73 -8.10 -14.80
C ASN A 502 29.01 -9.44 -14.53
N LEU A 503 29.57 -10.27 -13.65
CA LEU A 503 29.04 -11.58 -13.31
C LEU A 503 28.45 -11.63 -11.88
N ASN A 504 28.24 -10.48 -11.27
CA ASN A 504 27.59 -10.36 -9.96
C ASN A 504 26.13 -10.82 -10.04
N ASP A 505 25.73 -11.71 -9.14
CA ASP A 505 24.35 -12.17 -9.01
C ASP A 505 23.81 -11.98 -7.58
N GLN A 506 22.51 -12.18 -7.41
CA GLN A 506 21.84 -12.15 -6.11
C GLN A 506 20.95 -13.37 -5.94
N GLU A 507 21.11 -14.06 -4.82
CA GLU A 507 20.27 -15.19 -4.45
C GLU A 507 19.30 -14.81 -3.32
N ILE A 508 18.12 -15.42 -3.34
CA ILE A 508 17.06 -15.23 -2.34
C ILE A 508 16.90 -16.56 -1.57
N VAL A 509 17.48 -16.59 -0.38
CA VAL A 509 17.46 -17.78 0.49
C VAL A 509 16.28 -17.66 1.47
N PRO A 510 15.38 -18.64 1.60
CA PRO A 510 14.35 -18.64 2.64
C PRO A 510 14.96 -18.40 4.04
N LEU A 511 14.32 -17.58 4.88
CA LEU A 511 14.94 -17.16 6.16
C LEU A 511 15.20 -18.31 7.13
N LYS A 512 14.45 -19.42 6.98
CA LYS A 512 14.62 -20.65 7.78
C LYS A 512 15.73 -21.57 7.26
N GLN A 513 16.30 -21.29 6.08
CA GLN A 513 17.38 -22.07 5.48
C GLN A 513 18.74 -21.40 5.73
N ASP A 514 19.78 -22.19 5.97
CA ASP A 514 21.14 -21.67 6.09
C ASP A 514 21.68 -21.25 4.71
N ILE A 515 22.44 -20.15 4.68
CA ILE A 515 22.93 -19.59 3.41
C ILE A 515 24.04 -20.44 2.78
N GLU A 516 24.86 -21.12 3.60
CA GLU A 516 25.95 -21.98 3.11
C GLU A 516 25.36 -23.26 2.52
N ASP A 517 24.37 -23.85 3.21
CA ASP A 517 23.66 -25.04 2.72
C ASP A 517 22.98 -24.75 1.38
N TYR A 518 22.20 -23.66 1.29
CA TYR A 518 21.58 -23.23 0.02
C TYR A 518 22.64 -23.01 -1.08
N PHE A 519 23.73 -22.34 -0.76
CA PHE A 519 24.78 -22.05 -1.73
C PHE A 519 25.45 -23.32 -2.28
N ASN A 520 25.71 -24.29 -1.41
CA ASN A 520 26.30 -25.58 -1.81
C ASN A 520 25.34 -26.44 -2.64
N GLU A 521 24.03 -26.38 -2.35
CA GLU A 521 23.01 -27.21 -3.00
C GLU A 521 22.49 -26.61 -4.31
N GLU A 522 22.28 -25.29 -4.36
CA GLU A 522 21.57 -24.64 -5.46
C GLU A 522 22.50 -23.79 -6.35
N VAL A 523 23.64 -23.31 -5.84
CA VAL A 523 24.52 -22.40 -6.61
C VAL A 523 25.75 -23.11 -7.17
N LEU A 524 26.55 -23.76 -6.31
CA LEU A 524 27.80 -24.41 -6.72
C LEU A 524 27.66 -25.47 -7.83
N PRO A 525 26.58 -26.28 -7.91
CA PRO A 525 26.42 -27.25 -9.00
C PRO A 525 26.28 -26.59 -10.38
N HIS A 526 25.82 -25.34 -10.44
CA HIS A 526 25.65 -24.59 -11.67
C HIS A 526 26.81 -23.61 -11.91
N VAL A 527 27.42 -23.08 -10.85
CA VAL A 527 28.52 -22.10 -10.90
C VAL A 527 29.62 -22.48 -9.90
N PRO A 528 30.51 -23.43 -10.24
CA PRO A 528 31.45 -24.02 -9.27
C PRO A 528 32.52 -23.07 -8.72
N ASP A 529 32.79 -21.96 -9.40
CA ASP A 529 33.77 -20.95 -8.98
C ASP A 529 33.15 -19.73 -8.29
N ALA A 530 31.84 -19.76 -8.05
CA ALA A 530 31.16 -18.70 -7.30
C ALA A 530 31.59 -18.68 -5.83
N PHE A 531 31.39 -17.53 -5.18
CA PHE A 531 31.53 -17.37 -3.74
C PHE A 531 30.57 -16.31 -3.20
N ILE A 532 30.16 -16.46 -1.93
CA ILE A 532 29.29 -15.51 -1.26
C ILE A 532 30.07 -14.24 -0.88
N ASP A 533 29.48 -13.07 -1.09
CA ASP A 533 29.98 -11.80 -0.56
C ASP A 533 29.60 -11.62 0.92
N TYR A 534 30.55 -11.87 1.83
CA TYR A 534 30.37 -11.71 3.28
C TYR A 534 30.49 -10.27 3.79
N SER A 535 30.78 -9.30 2.92
CA SER A 535 30.96 -7.91 3.31
C SER A 535 29.64 -7.21 3.65
N LYS A 536 28.56 -7.62 2.99
CA LYS A 536 27.22 -7.06 3.19
C LYS A 536 26.49 -7.83 4.29
N ARG A 537 26.00 -7.10 5.29
CA ARG A 537 25.37 -7.68 6.48
C ARG A 537 24.07 -6.95 6.82
N ASP A 538 23.15 -7.69 7.42
CA ASP A 538 21.87 -7.15 7.90
C ASP A 538 22.10 -6.28 9.14
N GLU A 539 21.48 -5.10 9.18
CA GLU A 539 21.70 -4.14 10.28
C GLU A 539 21.13 -4.64 11.62
N LYS A 540 20.13 -5.52 11.61
CA LYS A 540 19.46 -5.97 12.84
C LYS A 540 20.12 -7.20 13.46
N ASP A 541 20.57 -8.17 12.65
CA ASP A 541 21.18 -9.41 13.17
C ASP A 541 22.67 -9.58 12.86
N GLY A 542 23.27 -8.71 12.05
CA GLY A 542 24.70 -8.72 11.74
C GLY A 542 25.16 -9.90 10.87
N LYS A 543 24.26 -10.75 10.39
CA LYS A 543 24.58 -11.90 9.52
C LYS A 543 24.73 -11.47 8.06
N THR A 544 25.45 -12.26 7.27
CA THR A 544 25.71 -12.02 5.85
C THR A 544 24.44 -11.95 5.01
N GLY A 545 24.37 -11.01 4.07
CA GLY A 545 23.17 -10.71 3.30
C GLY A 545 22.20 -9.79 4.05
N VAL A 546 21.11 -9.42 3.39
CA VAL A 546 20.10 -8.49 3.93
C VAL A 546 18.77 -9.21 4.00
N VAL A 547 18.06 -9.10 5.12
CA VAL A 547 16.75 -9.75 5.27
C VAL A 547 15.67 -8.92 4.58
N GLY A 548 14.79 -9.61 3.88
CA GLY A 548 13.58 -9.07 3.31
C GLY A 548 12.37 -9.89 3.74
N TYR A 549 11.19 -9.30 3.64
CA TYR A 549 9.92 -10.00 3.84
C TYR A 549 8.99 -9.72 2.66
N GLU A 550 8.31 -10.75 2.19
CA GLU A 550 7.30 -10.66 1.12
C GLU A 550 6.18 -11.69 1.32
N ILE A 551 4.98 -11.33 0.91
CA ILE A 551 3.79 -12.18 1.03
C ILE A 551 3.23 -12.40 -0.38
N ASN A 552 3.61 -13.50 -1.01
CA ASN A 552 3.25 -13.79 -2.40
C ASN A 552 2.04 -14.73 -2.47
N PHE A 553 0.83 -14.16 -2.46
CA PHE A 553 -0.42 -14.93 -2.60
C PHE A 553 -0.41 -15.85 -3.84
N ASN A 554 0.08 -15.36 -4.98
CA ASN A 554 0.10 -16.16 -6.21
C ASN A 554 0.96 -17.42 -6.02
N ARG A 555 2.13 -17.31 -5.36
CA ARG A 555 2.99 -18.47 -5.07
C ARG A 555 2.29 -19.50 -4.18
N TYR A 556 1.56 -19.05 -3.15
CA TYR A 556 0.96 -19.96 -2.16
C TYR A 556 -0.33 -20.63 -2.64
N PHE A 557 -1.10 -19.96 -3.50
CA PHE A 557 -2.37 -20.45 -4.02
C PHE A 557 -2.29 -20.92 -5.48
N TYR A 558 -1.08 -20.98 -6.06
CA TYR A 558 -0.91 -21.49 -7.42
C TYR A 558 -1.31 -22.97 -7.48
N LYS A 559 -2.35 -23.25 -8.25
CA LYS A 559 -2.71 -24.62 -8.64
C LYS A 559 -2.14 -24.88 -10.03
N TYR A 560 -1.16 -25.79 -10.12
CA TYR A 560 -0.62 -26.20 -11.41
C TYR A 560 -1.75 -26.75 -12.28
N THR A 561 -1.99 -26.09 -13.41
CA THR A 561 -2.93 -26.59 -14.41
C THR A 561 -2.08 -27.19 -15.53
N PRO A 562 -2.05 -28.53 -15.68
CA PRO A 562 -1.33 -29.13 -16.79
C PRO A 562 -1.87 -28.56 -18.11
N PRO A 563 -0.99 -28.28 -19.08
CA PRO A 563 -1.46 -27.86 -20.39
C PRO A 563 -2.42 -28.92 -20.95
N ARG A 564 -3.48 -28.46 -21.62
CA ARG A 564 -4.43 -29.35 -22.30
C ARG A 564 -3.69 -30.29 -23.23
N SER A 565 -4.14 -31.53 -23.33
CA SER A 565 -3.50 -32.48 -24.24
C SER A 565 -3.65 -31.98 -25.69
N LEU A 566 -2.67 -32.26 -26.55
CA LEU A 566 -2.76 -31.93 -27.98
C LEU A 566 -4.01 -32.54 -28.62
N HIS A 567 -4.45 -33.69 -28.14
CA HIS A 567 -5.67 -34.35 -28.60
C HIS A 567 -6.93 -33.53 -28.32
N ASP A 568 -7.05 -32.95 -27.13
CA ASP A 568 -8.19 -32.11 -26.75
C ASP A 568 -8.21 -30.80 -27.54
N ILE A 569 -7.02 -30.23 -27.79
CA ILE A 569 -6.87 -29.03 -28.62
C ILE A 569 -7.32 -29.31 -30.07
N ASP A 570 -6.90 -30.44 -30.64
CA ASP A 570 -7.32 -30.87 -31.99
C ASP A 570 -8.82 -31.15 -32.09
N ALA A 571 -9.41 -31.73 -31.05
CA ALA A 571 -10.85 -31.99 -30.99
C ALA A 571 -11.66 -30.68 -30.95
N ASP A 572 -11.23 -29.71 -30.13
CA ASP A 572 -11.85 -28.37 -30.05
C ASP A 572 -11.68 -27.57 -31.36
N LEU A 573 -10.52 -27.68 -32.01
CA LEU A 573 -10.26 -27.07 -33.32
C LEU A 573 -11.22 -27.63 -34.36
N LYS A 574 -11.33 -28.95 -34.47
CA LYS A 574 -12.30 -29.61 -35.38
C LYS A 574 -13.75 -29.22 -35.06
N ALA A 575 -14.11 -29.14 -33.79
CA ALA A 575 -15.45 -28.71 -33.38
C ALA A 575 -15.73 -27.22 -33.69
N SER A 576 -14.70 -26.38 -33.68
CA SER A 576 -14.80 -24.96 -34.03
C SER A 576 -14.83 -24.76 -35.55
N GLU A 577 -14.01 -25.51 -36.28
CA GLU A 577 -14.05 -25.58 -37.75
C GLU A 577 -15.41 -26.07 -38.26
N ALA A 578 -16.05 -27.03 -37.58
CA ALA A 578 -17.40 -27.48 -37.93
C ALA A 578 -18.50 -26.45 -37.65
N ARG A 579 -18.27 -25.51 -36.71
CA ARG A 579 -19.22 -24.42 -36.40
C ARG A 579 -19.20 -23.29 -37.43
N ILE A 580 -18.07 -23.08 -38.11
CA ILE A 580 -17.91 -22.01 -39.11
C ILE A 580 -18.88 -22.19 -40.30
N PRO A 581 -18.99 -23.38 -40.94
CA PRO A 581 -19.98 -23.62 -41.99
C PRO A 581 -21.42 -23.49 -41.52
N ALA A 582 -21.73 -23.90 -40.29
CA ALA A 582 -23.08 -23.80 -39.73
C ALA A 582 -23.52 -22.34 -39.54
N MET A 583 -22.63 -21.49 -39.02
CA MET A 583 -22.90 -20.04 -38.91
C MET A 583 -22.98 -19.35 -40.27
N LEU A 584 -22.16 -19.78 -41.25
CA LEU A 584 -22.22 -19.23 -42.62
C LEU A 584 -23.49 -19.64 -43.36
N ALA A 585 -24.04 -20.82 -43.08
CA ALA A 585 -25.31 -21.28 -43.64
C ALA A 585 -26.51 -20.53 -43.02
N GLU A 586 -26.46 -20.23 -41.72
CA GLU A 586 -27.50 -19.49 -40.99
C GLU A 586 -27.58 -18.00 -41.39
N VAL A 587 -26.49 -17.44 -41.95
CA VAL A 587 -26.44 -16.07 -42.49
C VAL A 587 -26.80 -16.02 -43.99
N ALA A 588 -26.86 -17.17 -44.66
CA ALA A 588 -27.17 -17.29 -46.09
C ALA A 588 -28.66 -17.63 -46.39
N GLU A 589 -29.47 -17.91 -45.35
CA GLU A 589 -30.95 -17.84 -45.37
C GLU A 589 -31.41 -16.43 -44.97
#